data_AF-A0A136KY66-F1
#
_entry.id   AF-A0A136KY66-F1
#
_cell.length_a   1.000
_cell.length_b   1.000
_cell.length_c   1.000
_cell.angle_alpha   90.00
_cell.angle_beta   90.00
_cell.angle_gamma   90.00
#
_symmetry.space_group_name_H-M   'P 1'
#
loop_
_entity.id
_entity.type
_entity.pdbx_description
1 polymer ?
#
loop_
_entity_poly.entity_id
_entity_poly.type
_entity_poly.pdbx_seq_one_letter_code
_entity_poly.pdbx_strand_id
1 'polypeptide(L)'
;MTSNRSEVAQTPDREQLLKMAISTAKQGNKQAARMMFQQVLSGDSRNERALMWMAQLSETKTERVQWLNRVIAVNPLNEQANDALRKMQYSSSAKDNRVLLIFGVIAGVLIVLALVVVISLITRPV
;
A
#
# COMPACT_ATOMS: atom_id res chain seq x y z
N MET A 1 23.58 -32.90 -22.55
CA MET A 1 23.18 -31.91 -21.52
C MET A 1 21.71 -32.12 -21.18
N THR A 2 21.44 -32.69 -20.02
CA THR A 2 20.13 -33.13 -19.52
C THR A 2 19.55 -32.06 -18.59
N SER A 3 18.52 -31.33 -19.02
CA SER A 3 17.64 -30.55 -18.13
C SER A 3 16.33 -30.27 -18.86
N ASN A 4 15.44 -31.26 -18.93
CA ASN A 4 14.06 -31.04 -19.41
C ASN A 4 13.04 -32.04 -18.82
N ARG A 5 13.38 -32.74 -17.73
CA ARG A 5 12.45 -33.70 -17.08
C ARG A 5 11.78 -33.14 -15.83
N SER A 6 12.36 -32.07 -15.26
CA SER A 6 11.89 -31.42 -14.03
C SER A 6 10.91 -30.25 -14.27
N GLU A 7 10.85 -29.69 -15.49
CA GLU A 7 9.94 -28.57 -15.80
C GLU A 7 8.48 -29.00 -15.96
N VAL A 8 8.22 -30.17 -16.56
CA VAL A 8 6.86 -30.63 -16.86
C VAL A 8 6.12 -31.17 -15.62
N ALA A 9 6.85 -31.58 -14.58
CA ALA A 9 6.25 -32.15 -13.37
C ALA A 9 5.90 -31.12 -12.28
N GLN A 10 6.47 -29.90 -12.32
CA GLN A 10 6.27 -28.90 -11.27
C GLN A 10 5.15 -27.89 -11.56
N THR A 11 4.72 -27.75 -12.82
CA THR A 11 3.65 -26.83 -13.22
C THR A 11 2.29 -27.13 -12.58
N PRO A 12 1.84 -28.40 -12.47
CA PRO A 12 0.58 -28.73 -11.82
C PRO A 12 0.57 -28.39 -10.33
N ASP A 13 1.68 -28.66 -9.63
CA ASP A 13 1.84 -28.40 -8.19
C ASP A 13 1.82 -26.89 -7.88
N ARG A 14 2.48 -26.08 -8.72
CA ARG A 14 2.52 -24.62 -8.56
C ARG A 14 1.16 -23.95 -8.76
N GLU A 15 0.40 -24.36 -9.78
CA GLU A 15 -0.95 -23.82 -9.99
C GLU A 15 -1.92 -24.27 -8.89
N GLN A 16 -1.75 -25.49 -8.35
CA GLN A 16 -2.50 -25.94 -7.17
C GLN A 16 -2.15 -25.11 -5.94
N LEU A 17 -0.86 -24.86 -5.68
CA LEU A 17 -0.40 -23.99 -4.60
C LEU A 17 -0.96 -22.57 -4.75
N LEU A 18 -0.98 -22.01 -5.96
CA LEU A 18 -1.57 -20.70 -6.23
C LEU A 18 -3.07 -20.69 -5.90
N LYS A 19 -3.82 -21.71 -6.33
CA LYS A 19 -5.26 -21.83 -6.02
C LYS A 19 -5.51 -21.95 -4.53
N MET A 20 -4.69 -22.72 -3.81
CA MET A 20 -4.76 -22.85 -2.36
C MET A 20 -4.46 -21.52 -1.67
N ALA A 21 -3.40 -20.82 -2.07
CA ALA A 21 -3.07 -19.49 -1.54
C ALA A 21 -4.24 -18.50 -1.69
N ILE A 22 -4.90 -18.52 -2.85
CA ILE A 22 -6.08 -17.68 -3.13
C ILE A 22 -7.26 -18.06 -2.22
N SER A 23 -7.53 -19.35 -2.03
CA SER A 23 -8.63 -19.78 -1.16
C SER A 23 -8.35 -19.40 0.29
N THR A 24 -7.12 -19.58 0.76
CA THR A 24 -6.65 -19.17 2.10
C THR A 24 -6.76 -17.65 2.30
N ALA A 25 -6.39 -16.86 1.29
CA ALA A 25 -6.54 -15.41 1.33
C ALA A 25 -8.02 -14.99 1.44
N LYS A 26 -8.89 -15.64 0.67
CA LYS A 26 -10.34 -15.40 0.69
C LYS A 26 -11.00 -15.80 2.01
N GLN A 27 -10.46 -16.81 2.70
CA GLN A 27 -10.89 -17.21 4.04
C GLN A 27 -10.44 -16.24 5.15
N GLY A 28 -9.68 -15.19 4.80
CA GLY A 28 -9.21 -14.18 5.75
C GLY A 28 -7.89 -14.54 6.44
N ASN A 29 -7.31 -15.71 6.17
CA ASN A 29 -6.01 -16.09 6.72
C ASN A 29 -4.86 -15.47 5.90
N LYS A 30 -4.66 -14.17 6.11
CA LYS A 30 -3.70 -13.36 5.34
C LYS A 30 -2.25 -13.81 5.50
N GLN A 31 -1.84 -14.21 6.70
CA GLN A 31 -0.45 -14.61 6.97
C GLN A 31 -0.11 -15.94 6.28
N ALA A 32 -0.99 -16.95 6.40
CA ALA A 32 -0.77 -18.21 5.71
C ALA A 32 -0.79 -18.02 4.18
N ALA A 33 -1.73 -17.22 3.67
CA ALA A 33 -1.77 -16.90 2.24
C ALA A 33 -0.49 -16.20 1.77
N ARG A 34 0.06 -15.25 2.54
CA ARG A 34 1.31 -14.55 2.23
C ARG A 34 2.48 -15.53 2.09
N MET A 35 2.61 -16.50 3.01
CA MET A 35 3.64 -17.54 2.92
C MET A 35 3.47 -18.41 1.67
N MET A 36 2.24 -18.81 1.35
CA MET A 36 1.98 -19.61 0.14
C MET A 36 2.28 -18.83 -1.14
N PHE A 37 1.90 -17.55 -1.22
CA PHE A 37 2.25 -16.70 -2.37
C PHE A 37 3.74 -16.48 -2.51
N GLN A 38 4.48 -16.34 -1.39
CA GLN A 38 5.94 -16.28 -1.43
C GLN A 38 6.53 -17.56 -2.02
N GLN A 39 6.01 -18.74 -1.64
CA GLN A 39 6.46 -20.00 -2.22
C GLN A 39 6.15 -20.11 -3.73
N VAL A 40 4.99 -19.62 -4.17
CA VAL A 40 4.67 -19.50 -5.61
C VAL A 40 5.69 -18.57 -6.29
N LEU A 41 5.98 -17.41 -5.72
CA LEU A 41 6.91 -16.43 -6.28
C LEU A 41 8.38 -16.89 -6.25
N SER A 42 8.75 -17.78 -5.34
CA SER A 42 10.07 -18.41 -5.34
C SER A 42 10.25 -19.35 -6.55
N GLY A 43 9.18 -20.01 -7.00
CA GLY A 43 9.18 -20.86 -8.19
C GLY A 43 8.92 -20.10 -9.50
N ASP A 44 8.10 -19.04 -9.44
CA ASP A 44 7.76 -18.16 -10.54
C ASP A 44 7.65 -16.71 -10.04
N SER A 45 8.79 -16.02 -10.02
CA SER A 45 8.89 -14.63 -9.54
C SER A 45 8.11 -13.63 -10.40
N ARG A 46 7.71 -14.03 -11.61
CA ARG A 46 6.95 -13.22 -12.56
C ARG A 46 5.46 -13.56 -12.53
N ASN A 47 4.99 -14.35 -11.57
CA ASN A 47 3.59 -14.71 -11.49
C ASN A 47 2.73 -13.50 -11.15
N GLU A 48 2.11 -12.92 -12.18
CA GLU A 48 1.29 -11.71 -12.07
C GLU A 48 0.17 -11.85 -11.03
N ARG A 49 -0.49 -13.02 -10.98
CA ARG A 49 -1.59 -13.30 -10.06
C ARG A 49 -1.09 -13.29 -8.61
N ALA A 50 0.03 -13.96 -8.33
CA ALA A 50 0.61 -13.97 -6.98
C ALA A 50 1.09 -12.58 -6.55
N LEU A 51 1.73 -11.82 -7.46
CA LEU A 51 2.13 -10.44 -7.19
C LEU A 51 0.93 -9.52 -6.88
N MET A 52 -0.17 -9.68 -7.62
CA MET A 52 -1.41 -8.94 -7.36
C MET A 52 -2.02 -9.29 -6.00
N TRP A 53 -2.00 -10.55 -5.60
CA TRP A 53 -2.47 -10.96 -4.28
C TRP A 53 -1.57 -10.44 -3.15
N MET A 54 -0.24 -10.42 -3.33
CA MET A 54 0.67 -9.79 -2.38
C MET A 54 0.39 -8.29 -2.20
N ALA A 55 0.05 -7.59 -3.28
CA ALA A 55 -0.39 -6.20 -3.21
C ALA A 55 -1.70 -6.03 -2.44
N GLN A 56 -2.66 -6.95 -2.59
CA GLN A 56 -3.93 -6.92 -1.85
C GLN A 56 -3.76 -7.25 -0.36
N LEU A 57 -2.82 -8.12 -0.03
CA LEU A 57 -2.50 -8.52 1.34
C LEU A 57 -1.54 -7.54 2.05
N SER A 58 -1.03 -6.52 1.36
CA SER A 58 -0.14 -5.53 1.93
C SER A 58 -0.83 -4.72 3.03
N GLU A 59 -0.13 -4.51 4.14
CA GLU A 59 -0.67 -3.80 5.32
C GLU A 59 -0.46 -2.28 5.20
N THR A 60 0.60 -1.89 4.50
CA THR A 60 0.94 -0.48 4.31
C THR A 60 0.76 -0.05 2.86
N LYS A 61 0.50 1.24 2.65
CA LYS A 61 0.44 1.85 1.32
C LYS A 61 1.76 1.66 0.57
N THR A 62 2.89 1.85 1.26
CA THR A 62 4.23 1.71 0.68
C THR A 62 4.48 0.30 0.17
N GLU A 63 4.18 -0.71 0.98
CA GLU A 63 4.30 -2.13 0.59
C GLU A 63 3.40 -2.45 -0.61
N ARG A 64 2.15 -1.98 -0.57
CA ARG A 64 1.20 -2.17 -1.68
C ARG A 64 1.71 -1.58 -2.99
N VAL A 65 2.26 -0.37 -2.95
CA VAL A 65 2.86 0.28 -4.13
C VAL A 65 4.05 -0.51 -4.66
N GLN A 66 4.92 -1.03 -3.78
CA GLN A 66 6.06 -1.85 -4.19
C GLN A 66 5.62 -3.10 -4.95
N TRP A 67 4.61 -3.82 -4.45
CA TRP A 67 4.08 -5.01 -5.13
C TRP A 67 3.41 -4.67 -6.47
N LEU A 68 2.62 -3.60 -6.54
CA LEU A 68 1.99 -3.17 -7.80
C LEU A 68 3.01 -2.73 -8.84
N ASN A 69 4.09 -2.07 -8.43
CA ASN A 69 5.18 -1.73 -9.34
C ASN A 69 5.84 -3.00 -9.92
N ARG A 70 5.97 -4.08 -9.13
CA ARG A 70 6.43 -5.38 -9.65
C ARG A 70 5.44 -5.97 -10.65
N VAL A 71 4.14 -5.87 -10.40
CA VAL A 71 3.12 -6.31 -11.36
C VAL A 71 3.27 -5.58 -12.70
N ILE A 72 3.42 -4.25 -12.67
CA ILE A 72 3.62 -3.44 -13.87
C ILE A 72 4.95 -3.77 -14.57
N ALA A 73 6.01 -4.06 -13.81
CA ALA A 73 7.28 -4.48 -14.40
C ALA A 73 7.17 -5.82 -15.14
N VAL A 74 6.28 -6.72 -14.69
CA VAL A 74 5.99 -7.99 -15.36
C VAL A 74 5.04 -7.78 -16.55
N ASN A 75 3.95 -7.05 -16.34
CA ASN A 75 2.91 -6.77 -17.32
C ASN A 75 2.48 -5.29 -17.23
N PRO A 76 3.06 -4.41 -18.07
CA PRO A 76 2.74 -2.99 -18.08
C PRO A 76 1.28 -2.69 -18.46
N LEU A 77 0.63 -3.62 -19.18
CA LEU A 77 -0.76 -3.51 -19.63
C LEU A 77 -1.77 -4.00 -18.59
N ASN A 78 -1.33 -4.36 -17.38
CA ASN A 78 -2.25 -4.73 -16.32
C ASN A 78 -3.05 -3.49 -15.86
N GLU A 79 -4.27 -3.38 -16.34
CA GLU A 79 -5.20 -2.30 -16.00
C GLU A 79 -5.52 -2.26 -14.50
N GLN A 80 -5.67 -3.42 -13.85
CA GLN A 80 -5.98 -3.49 -12.42
C GLN A 80 -4.86 -2.88 -11.55
N ALA A 81 -3.60 -3.13 -11.91
CA ALA A 81 -2.45 -2.59 -11.19
C ALA A 81 -2.31 -1.08 -11.41
N ASN A 82 -2.48 -0.63 -12.66
CA ASN A 82 -2.48 0.79 -13.01
C ASN A 82 -3.58 1.57 -12.28
N ASP A 83 -4.80 1.04 -12.27
CA ASP A 83 -5.94 1.65 -11.57
C ASP A 83 -5.72 1.72 -10.06
N ALA A 84 -5.14 0.66 -9.47
CA ALA A 84 -4.82 0.64 -8.05
C ALA A 84 -3.77 1.70 -7.69
N LEU A 85 -2.73 1.87 -8.51
CA LEU A 85 -1.73 2.92 -8.31
C LEU A 85 -2.32 4.32 -8.45
N ARG A 86 -3.14 4.56 -9.49
CA ARG A 86 -3.82 5.86 -9.70
C ARG A 86 -4.65 6.24 -8.48
N LYS A 87 -5.52 5.34 -7.99
CA LYS A 87 -6.34 5.58 -6.78
C LYS A 87 -5.51 5.92 -5.55
N MET A 88 -4.34 5.31 -5.40
CA MET A 88 -3.43 5.58 -4.29
C MET A 88 -2.72 6.94 -4.41
N GLN A 89 -2.41 7.39 -5.63
CA GLN A 89 -1.85 8.74 -5.85
C GLN A 89 -2.88 9.82 -5.47
N TYR A 90 -4.13 9.69 -5.94
CA TYR A 90 -5.20 10.64 -5.61
C TYR A 90 -5.47 10.77 -4.09
N SER A 91 -5.38 9.67 -3.34
CA SER A 91 -5.63 9.70 -1.89
C SER A 91 -4.47 10.23 -1.04
N SER A 92 -3.25 10.37 -1.59
CA SER A 92 -2.12 10.96 -0.86
C SER A 92 -2.24 12.47 -0.76
N SER A 93 -2.64 13.14 -1.84
CA SER A 93 -2.69 14.60 -1.92
C SER A 93 -3.68 15.26 -0.96
N ALA A 94 -4.60 14.50 -0.35
CA ALA A 94 -5.58 15.02 0.60
C ALA A 94 -5.13 14.97 2.08
N LYS A 95 -4.05 14.25 2.42
CA LYS A 95 -3.66 14.01 3.84
C LYS A 95 -2.45 14.78 4.34
N ASP A 96 -1.68 15.41 3.44
CA ASP A 96 -0.48 16.19 3.81
C ASP A 96 -0.81 17.59 4.35
N ASN A 97 -2.08 18.00 4.35
CA ASN A 97 -2.51 19.32 4.83
C ASN A 97 -2.57 19.47 6.37
N ARG A 98 -2.12 18.47 7.15
CA ARG A 98 -2.07 18.56 8.62
C ARG A 98 -1.08 19.62 9.10
N VAL A 99 0.02 19.83 8.37
CA VAL A 99 1.02 20.84 8.70
C VAL A 99 0.45 22.26 8.49
N LEU A 100 -0.33 22.48 7.42
CA LEU A 100 -0.99 23.76 7.17
C LEU A 100 -2.03 24.09 8.26
N LEU A 101 -2.79 23.10 8.73
CA LEU A 101 -3.74 23.27 9.84
C LEU A 101 -3.03 23.57 11.17
N ILE A 102 -1.89 22.93 11.45
CA ILE A 102 -1.10 23.21 12.66
C ILE A 102 -0.57 24.64 12.62
N PHE A 103 -0.04 25.11 11.49
CA PHE A 103 0.40 26.50 11.34
C PHE A 103 -0.76 27.50 11.47
N GLY A 104 -1.94 27.18 10.92
CA GLY A 104 -3.14 28.02 11.06
C GLY A 104 -3.63 28.15 12.49
N VAL A 105 -3.67 27.05 13.26
CA VAL A 105 -4.12 27.06 14.66
C VAL A 105 -3.13 27.83 15.54
N ILE A 106 -1.82 27.62 15.38
CA ILE A 106 -0.80 28.34 16.16
C ILE A 106 -0.86 29.84 15.89
N ALA A 107 -0.96 30.25 14.62
CA ALA A 107 -1.10 31.66 14.25
C ALA A 107 -2.38 32.27 14.85
N GLY A 108 -3.51 31.55 14.79
CA GLY A 108 -4.76 31.98 15.39
C GLY A 108 -4.67 32.19 16.90
N VAL A 109 -4.07 31.24 17.63
CA VAL A 109 -3.90 31.34 19.09
C VAL A 109 -3.02 32.53 19.47
N LEU A 110 -1.90 32.75 18.76
CA LEU A 110 -1.02 33.89 19.03
C LEU A 110 -1.72 35.24 18.83
N ILE A 111 -2.52 35.37 17.78
CA ILE A 111 -3.30 36.58 17.50
C ILE A 111 -4.31 36.84 18.62
N VAL A 112 -5.05 35.81 19.06
CA VAL A 112 -6.03 35.94 20.14
C VAL A 112 -5.36 36.34 21.45
N LEU A 113 -4.23 35.71 21.81
CA LEU A 113 -3.47 36.07 23.01
C LEU A 113 -2.99 37.52 22.97
N ALA A 114 -2.45 37.97 21.83
CA ALA A 114 -2.00 39.35 21.66
C ALA A 114 -3.15 40.36 21.84
N LEU A 115 -4.33 40.08 21.27
CA LEU A 115 -5.51 40.93 21.43
C LEU A 115 -5.97 41.01 22.89
N VAL A 116 -5.99 39.88 23.61
CA VAL A 116 -6.36 39.85 25.03
C VAL A 116 -5.40 40.68 25.88
N VAL A 117 -4.09 40.59 25.62
CA VAL A 117 -3.08 41.40 26.33
C VAL A 117 -3.26 42.89 26.05
N VAL A 118 -3.48 43.27 24.79
CA VAL A 118 -3.71 44.67 24.39
C VAL A 118 -4.98 45.22 25.06
N ILE A 119 -6.08 44.47 25.00
CA ILE A 119 -7.33 44.87 25.65
C ILE A 119 -7.14 45.00 27.17
N SER A 120 -6.43 44.07 27.81
CA SER A 120 -6.15 44.12 29.24
C SER A 120 -5.29 45.32 29.64
N LEU A 121 -4.35 45.77 28.79
CA LEU A 121 -3.55 46.97 29.03
C LEU A 121 -4.39 48.25 28.91
N ILE A 122 -5.30 48.31 27.93
CA ILE A 122 -6.19 49.46 27.72
C ILE A 122 -7.23 49.58 28.85
N THR A 123 -7.70 48.45 29.38
CA THR A 123 -8.74 48.40 30.42
C THR A 123 -8.21 48.52 31.84
N ARG A 124 -6.89 48.54 32.05
CA ARG A 124 -6.30 48.89 33.35
C ARG A 124 -6.19 50.42 33.44
N PRO A 125 -7.10 51.13 34.13
CA PRO A 125 -6.88 52.53 34.41
C PRO A 125 -5.61 52.65 35.28
N VAL A 126 -4.72 53.55 34.88
CA VAL A 126 -3.47 53.90 35.57
C VAL A 126 -3.76 54.45 36.96
#